data_AF-X1IZT4-F1
#
_entry.id   AF-X1IZT4-F1
#
_cell.length_a   1.000
_cell.length_b   1.000
_cell.length_c   1.000
_cell.angle_alpha   90.00
_cell.angle_beta   90.00
_cell.angle_gamma   90.00
#
_symmetry.space_group_name_H-M   'P 1'
#
loop_
_entity.id
_entity.type
_entity.pdbx_description
1 polymer ?
#
loop_
_entity_poly.entity_id
_entity_poly.type
_entity_poly.pdbx_seq_one_letter_code
_entity_poly.pdbx_strand_id
1 'polypeptide(L)'
;KYITKNGGEIHLKTPVKEIIINENKATGVLVGDKKYSFDVVVSNILVHDLLKIAGEKYFPKEYVKYIKSLKGTGSLCAYYSLKKIDTDLLGKTFHFIERDVGINGNDAVGMIDFMAAVPESGIAPQSDYLIQSYIICTPDSKRDIFSSWGEENM
;
A
#
# COMPACT_ATOMS: atom_id res chain seq x y z
N LYS A 1 -4.01 13.05 -16.73
CA LYS A 1 -4.48 14.46 -16.65
C LYS A 1 -6.01 14.60 -16.71
N TYR A 2 -6.80 13.63 -16.22
CA TYR A 2 -8.26 13.68 -16.33
C TYR A 2 -8.88 14.70 -15.36
N ILE A 3 -8.46 14.69 -14.09
CA ILE A 3 -8.97 15.57 -13.03
C ILE A 3 -8.89 17.05 -13.43
N THR A 4 -7.69 17.53 -13.80
CA THR A 4 -7.47 18.94 -14.14
C THR A 4 -8.17 19.37 -15.43
N LYS A 5 -8.34 18.46 -16.40
CA LYS A 5 -9.11 18.75 -17.62
C LYS A 5 -10.60 18.93 -17.36
N ASN A 6 -11.11 18.36 -16.27
CA ASN A 6 -12.51 18.46 -15.86
C ASN A 6 -12.70 19.48 -14.73
N GLY A 7 -11.78 20.44 -14.59
CA GLY A 7 -11.89 21.54 -13.62
C GLY A 7 -11.52 21.19 -12.18
N GLY A 8 -11.01 19.98 -11.92
CA GLY A 8 -10.50 19.60 -10.60
C GLY A 8 -9.09 20.14 -10.33
N GLU A 9 -8.74 20.26 -9.07
CA GLU A 9 -7.43 20.74 -8.63
C GLU A 9 -6.64 19.65 -7.90
N ILE A 10 -5.31 19.69 -8.00
CA ILE A 10 -4.42 18.76 -7.29
C ILE A 10 -3.41 19.58 -6.48
N HIS A 11 -3.50 19.48 -5.17
CA HIS A 11 -2.64 20.18 -4.22
C HIS A 11 -1.64 19.20 -3.59
N LEU A 12 -0.41 19.17 -4.09
CA LEU A 12 0.67 18.34 -3.52
C LEU A 12 1.27 19.02 -2.28
N LYS A 13 1.96 18.23 -1.43
CA LYS A 13 2.60 18.74 -0.19
C LYS A 13 1.66 19.53 0.73
N THR A 14 0.38 19.16 0.69
CA THR A 14 -0.72 19.86 1.36
C THR A 14 -1.39 18.90 2.34
N PRO A 15 -0.76 18.59 3.48
CA PRO A 15 -1.30 17.62 4.43
C PRO A 15 -2.58 18.16 5.09
N VAL A 16 -3.63 17.35 5.07
CA VAL A 16 -4.86 17.60 5.83
C VAL A 16 -4.62 17.28 7.30
N LYS A 17 -4.87 18.25 8.18
CA LYS A 17 -4.76 18.09 9.63
C LYS A 17 -6.01 17.48 10.25
N GLU A 18 -7.19 17.91 9.78
CA GLU A 18 -8.48 17.54 10.39
C GLU A 18 -9.59 17.51 9.34
N ILE A 19 -10.58 16.63 9.53
CA ILE A 19 -11.87 16.67 8.84
C ILE A 19 -12.87 17.41 9.73
N ILE A 20 -13.48 18.47 9.20
CA ILE A 20 -14.42 19.30 9.93
C ILE A 20 -15.79 18.63 9.93
N ILE A 21 -16.29 18.26 11.11
CA ILE A 21 -17.58 17.59 11.29
C ILE A 21 -18.53 18.50 12.07
N ASN A 22 -19.68 18.82 11.47
CA ASN A 22 -20.76 19.58 12.05
C ASN A 22 -22.05 18.77 11.96
N GLU A 23 -22.80 18.64 13.06
CA GLU A 23 -24.09 17.93 13.10
C GLU A 23 -24.04 16.52 12.47
N ASN A 24 -22.98 15.76 12.80
CA ASN A 24 -22.69 14.42 12.25
C ASN A 24 -22.45 14.37 10.72
N LYS A 25 -22.16 15.50 10.08
CA LYS A 25 -21.81 15.60 8.66
C LYS A 25 -20.40 16.17 8.48
N ALA A 26 -19.61 15.54 7.62
CA ALA A 26 -18.35 16.13 7.15
C ALA A 26 -18.66 17.35 6.26
N THR A 27 -18.06 18.50 6.58
CA THR A 27 -18.35 19.79 5.92
C THR A 27 -17.10 20.47 5.36
N GLY A 28 -15.94 19.85 5.53
CA GLY A 28 -14.69 20.43 5.08
C GLY A 28 -13.46 19.77 5.68
N VAL A 29 -12.31 20.39 5.45
CA VAL A 29 -11.01 19.97 5.98
C VAL A 29 -10.21 21.17 6.46
N LEU A 30 -9.36 20.94 7.45
CA LEU A 30 -8.34 21.89 7.91
C LEU A 30 -6.99 21.53 7.30
N VAL A 31 -6.36 22.48 6.62
CA VAL A 31 -5.04 22.35 6.02
C VAL A 31 -4.18 23.49 6.52
N GLY A 32 -3.07 23.18 7.21
CA GLY A 32 -2.33 24.21 7.95
C GLY A 32 -3.25 24.84 8.99
N ASP A 33 -3.49 26.15 8.87
CA ASP A 33 -4.40 26.89 9.74
C ASP A 33 -5.64 27.40 8.97
N LYS A 34 -5.82 26.92 7.73
CA LYS A 34 -6.90 27.34 6.83
C LYS A 34 -7.96 26.24 6.68
N LYS A 35 -9.21 26.63 6.85
CA LYS A 35 -10.38 25.76 6.62
C LYS A 35 -10.81 25.84 5.16
N TYR A 36 -11.17 24.69 4.61
CA TYR A 36 -11.74 24.54 3.28
C TYR A 36 -13.06 23.79 3.41
N SER A 37 -14.14 24.37 2.87
CA SER A 37 -15.48 23.81 2.95
C SER A 37 -15.81 22.95 1.73
N PHE A 38 -16.47 21.82 1.96
CA PHE A 38 -16.88 20.87 0.94
C PHE A 38 -18.21 20.21 1.30
N ASP A 39 -19.05 19.93 0.30
CA ASP A 39 -20.31 19.20 0.51
C ASP A 39 -20.10 17.72 0.83
N VAL A 40 -19.01 17.16 0.29
CA VAL A 40 -18.59 15.76 0.43
C VAL A 40 -17.08 15.70 0.64
N VAL A 41 -16.64 14.89 1.58
CA VAL A 41 -15.22 14.59 1.83
C VAL A 41 -14.97 13.12 1.52
N VAL A 42 -14.10 12.84 0.55
CA VAL A 42 -13.64 11.48 0.22
C VAL A 42 -12.23 11.31 0.77
N SER A 43 -12.08 10.41 1.74
CA SER A 43 -10.79 10.11 2.34
C SER A 43 -10.14 8.89 1.69
N ASN A 44 -8.86 9.01 1.31
CA ASN A 44 -8.05 7.93 0.74
C ASN A 44 -6.84 7.56 1.62
N ILE A 45 -6.91 7.86 2.93
CA ILE A 45 -5.87 7.47 3.89
C ILE A 45 -6.19 6.12 4.51
N LEU A 46 -5.22 5.56 5.22
CA LEU A 46 -5.43 4.34 6.01
C LEU A 46 -6.55 4.57 7.03
N VAL A 47 -7.44 3.59 7.16
CA VAL A 47 -8.61 3.70 8.04
C VAL A 47 -8.24 3.90 9.52
N HIS A 48 -7.07 3.40 9.96
CA HIS A 48 -6.54 3.70 11.29
C HIS A 48 -6.22 5.18 11.51
N ASP A 49 -5.71 5.86 10.47
CA ASP A 49 -5.35 7.28 10.54
C ASP A 49 -6.57 8.18 10.35
N LEU A 50 -7.63 7.68 9.71
CA LEU A 50 -8.92 8.39 9.62
C LEU A 50 -9.45 8.81 10.99
N LEU A 51 -9.37 7.91 11.98
CA LEU A 51 -9.81 8.19 13.34
C LEU A 51 -9.06 9.37 13.99
N LYS A 52 -7.80 9.60 13.61
CA LYS A 52 -6.97 10.69 14.13
C LYS A 52 -7.39 12.04 13.56
N ILE A 53 -7.67 12.10 12.26
CA ILE A 53 -8.02 13.37 11.58
C ILE A 53 -9.51 13.69 11.63
N ALA A 54 -10.39 12.69 11.71
CA ALA A 54 -11.83 12.91 11.86
C ALA A 54 -12.25 13.05 13.31
N GLY A 55 -11.47 12.49 14.24
CA GLY A 55 -11.77 12.45 15.67
C GLY A 55 -12.65 11.26 16.05
N GLU A 56 -12.15 10.40 16.92
CA GLU A 56 -12.84 9.17 17.37
C GLU A 56 -14.23 9.41 17.97
N LYS A 57 -14.44 10.57 18.61
CA LYS A 57 -15.70 10.95 19.27
C LYS A 57 -16.91 10.98 18.32
N TYR A 58 -16.69 11.12 17.02
CA TYR A 58 -17.74 11.17 16.01
C TYR A 58 -18.15 9.79 15.49
N PHE A 59 -17.53 8.71 15.98
CA PHE A 59 -17.80 7.34 15.55
C PHE A 59 -18.43 6.51 16.67
N PRO A 60 -19.28 5.52 16.34
CA PRO A 60 -19.75 4.54 17.30
C PRO A 60 -18.59 3.80 17.99
N LYS A 61 -18.68 3.57 19.30
CA LYS A 61 -17.61 2.92 20.08
C LYS A 61 -17.19 1.56 19.53
N GLU A 62 -18.16 0.74 19.11
CA GLU A 62 -17.89 -0.57 18.51
C GLU A 62 -17.15 -0.46 17.17
N TYR A 63 -17.44 0.58 16.38
CA TYR A 63 -16.72 0.84 15.13
C TYR A 63 -15.26 1.24 15.41
N VAL A 64 -15.03 2.13 16.37
CA VAL A 64 -13.68 2.52 16.80
C VAL A 64 -12.89 1.30 17.28
N LYS A 65 -13.52 0.45 18.09
CA LYS A 65 -12.91 -0.80 18.58
C LYS A 65 -12.56 -1.75 17.43
N TYR A 66 -13.49 -1.92 16.48
CA TYR A 66 -13.25 -2.75 15.29
C TYR A 66 -12.06 -2.23 14.48
N ILE A 67 -12.06 -0.95 14.09
CA ILE A 67 -10.96 -0.36 13.32
C ILE A 67 -9.63 -0.51 14.04
N LYS A 68 -9.56 -0.25 15.35
CA LYS A 68 -8.34 -0.41 16.14
C LYS A 68 -7.87 -1.87 16.25
N SER A 69 -8.77 -2.84 16.12
CA SER A 69 -8.43 -4.27 16.15
C SER A 69 -7.87 -4.81 14.84
N LEU A 70 -8.01 -4.07 13.73
CA LEU A 70 -7.51 -4.49 12.44
C LEU A 70 -5.98 -4.65 12.49
N LYS A 71 -5.50 -5.76 11.93
CA LYS A 71 -4.07 -6.02 11.75
C LYS A 71 -3.75 -5.84 10.27
N GLY A 72 -2.80 -4.97 9.97
CA GLY A 72 -2.30 -4.83 8.61
C GLY A 72 -1.55 -6.10 8.17
N THR A 73 -1.54 -6.36 6.87
CA THR A 73 -0.59 -7.29 6.26
C THR A 73 0.53 -6.49 5.62
N GLY A 74 1.75 -7.01 5.66
CA GLY A 74 2.87 -6.48 4.90
C GLY A 74 3.06 -7.26 3.60
N SER A 75 3.88 -6.73 2.72
CA SER A 75 4.50 -7.50 1.65
C SER A 75 5.96 -7.12 1.53
N LEU A 76 6.80 -8.10 1.18
CA LEU A 76 8.15 -7.86 0.71
C LEU A 76 8.11 -7.98 -0.81
N CYS A 77 8.54 -6.94 -1.51
CA CYS A 77 8.63 -6.94 -2.96
C CYS A 77 10.10 -6.89 -3.38
N ALA A 78 10.53 -7.82 -4.24
CA ALA A 78 11.83 -7.78 -4.88
C ALA A 78 11.66 -7.48 -6.37
N TYR A 79 12.62 -6.72 -6.91
CA TYR A 79 12.67 -6.35 -8.32
C TYR A 79 13.98 -6.83 -8.92
N TYR A 80 13.90 -7.57 -10.01
CA TYR A 80 15.04 -8.16 -10.69
C TYR A 80 15.19 -7.52 -12.06
N SER A 81 16.38 -6.99 -12.33
CA SER A 81 16.77 -6.49 -13.64
C SER A 81 17.55 -7.58 -14.36
N LEU A 82 16.97 -8.13 -15.43
CA LEU A 82 17.57 -9.22 -16.21
C LEU A 82 17.86 -8.77 -17.64
N LYS A 83 18.99 -9.24 -18.20
CA LYS A 83 19.32 -9.03 -19.62
C LYS A 83 18.64 -10.03 -20.56
N LYS A 84 18.19 -11.15 -20.00
CA LYS A 84 17.54 -12.22 -20.75
C LYS A 84 16.51 -12.91 -19.87
N ILE A 85 15.39 -13.25 -20.47
CA ILE A 85 14.36 -14.11 -19.90
C ILE A 85 13.91 -15.12 -20.96
N ASP A 86 13.16 -16.12 -20.54
CA ASP A 86 12.35 -16.91 -21.45
C ASP A 86 11.14 -16.06 -21.91
N THR A 87 11.01 -15.84 -23.22
CA THR A 87 9.95 -15.02 -23.80
C THR A 87 8.57 -15.61 -23.57
N ASP A 88 8.47 -16.91 -23.33
CA ASP A 88 7.19 -17.55 -23.01
C ASP A 88 6.66 -17.12 -21.65
N LEU A 89 7.47 -16.49 -20.80
CA LEU A 89 7.03 -15.96 -19.51
C LEU A 89 6.43 -14.55 -19.62
N LEU A 90 6.63 -13.85 -20.74
CA LEU A 90 6.15 -12.47 -20.90
C LEU A 90 4.64 -12.36 -20.70
N GLY A 91 4.25 -11.37 -19.89
CA GLY A 91 2.83 -11.10 -19.60
C GLY A 91 2.15 -12.17 -18.75
N LYS A 92 2.93 -13.07 -18.11
CA LYS A 92 2.41 -14.08 -17.20
C LYS A 92 2.68 -13.70 -15.75
N THR A 93 1.79 -14.18 -14.89
CA THR A 93 1.88 -14.01 -13.45
C THR A 93 1.69 -15.38 -12.80
N PHE A 94 2.62 -15.75 -11.94
CA PHE A 94 2.62 -17.05 -11.26
C PHE A 94 2.40 -16.82 -9.78
N HIS A 95 1.41 -17.52 -9.22
CA HIS A 95 1.17 -17.55 -7.78
C HIS A 95 1.70 -18.85 -7.23
N PHE A 96 2.32 -18.77 -6.06
CA PHE A 96 2.87 -19.94 -5.39
C PHE A 96 2.58 -19.91 -3.90
N ILE A 97 2.59 -21.09 -3.32
CA ILE A 97 2.55 -21.31 -1.88
C ILE A 97 3.75 -22.19 -1.57
N GLU A 98 4.80 -21.61 -1.00
CA GLU A 98 5.90 -22.38 -0.45
C GLU A 98 5.51 -22.83 0.95
N ARG A 99 5.59 -24.14 1.23
CA ARG A 99 5.22 -24.70 2.52
C ARG A 99 6.44 -25.01 3.35
N ASP A 100 6.27 -24.99 4.66
CA ASP A 100 7.29 -25.36 5.65
C ASP A 100 8.61 -24.56 5.55
N VAL A 101 8.55 -23.30 5.11
CA VAL A 101 9.75 -22.47 4.88
C VAL A 101 10.26 -21.72 6.13
N GLY A 102 9.82 -22.14 7.31
CA GLY A 102 10.30 -21.59 8.58
C GLY A 102 9.91 -20.14 8.85
N ILE A 103 8.94 -19.58 8.09
CA ILE A 103 8.36 -18.27 8.36
C ILE A 103 7.10 -18.40 9.22
N ASN A 104 6.69 -17.31 9.88
CA ASN A 104 5.47 -17.32 10.69
C ASN A 104 4.23 -17.64 9.84
N GLY A 105 3.55 -18.74 10.19
CA GLY A 105 2.46 -19.34 9.41
C GLY A 105 2.86 -20.61 8.64
N ASN A 106 4.15 -20.99 8.67
CA ASN A 106 4.83 -22.08 7.94
C ASN A 106 4.78 -21.99 6.41
N ASP A 107 3.72 -21.39 5.86
CA ASP A 107 3.52 -21.24 4.43
C ASP A 107 3.75 -19.78 3.98
N ALA A 108 4.53 -19.59 2.91
CA ALA A 108 4.71 -18.32 2.23
C ALA A 108 3.85 -18.27 0.96
N VAL A 109 2.89 -17.35 0.92
CA VAL A 109 2.16 -17.06 -0.30
C VAL A 109 2.88 -15.94 -1.04
N GLY A 110 3.21 -16.19 -2.30
CA GLY A 110 3.91 -15.23 -3.12
C GLY A 110 3.48 -15.26 -4.57
N MET A 111 4.05 -14.32 -5.31
CA MET A 111 3.81 -14.14 -6.74
C MET A 111 5.10 -13.74 -7.44
N ILE A 112 5.27 -14.21 -8.67
CA ILE A 112 6.26 -13.68 -9.61
C ILE A 112 5.51 -13.13 -10.81
N ASP A 113 5.82 -11.89 -11.17
CA ASP A 113 5.13 -11.12 -12.19
C ASP A 113 6.09 -10.70 -13.31
N PHE A 114 5.73 -11.10 -14.52
CA PHE A 114 6.43 -10.75 -15.76
C PHE A 114 5.67 -9.70 -16.57
N MET A 115 4.61 -9.10 -16.03
CA MET A 115 3.87 -8.02 -16.71
C MET A 115 4.77 -6.80 -16.95
N ALA A 116 5.66 -6.47 -16.01
CA ALA A 116 6.62 -5.38 -16.16
C ALA A 116 7.76 -5.69 -17.16
N ALA A 117 7.94 -6.96 -17.53
CA ALA A 117 8.92 -7.38 -18.51
C ALA A 117 8.41 -7.26 -19.96
N VAL A 118 7.11 -7.07 -20.15
CA VAL A 118 6.51 -6.85 -21.47
C VAL A 118 7.03 -5.53 -22.06
N PRO A 119 7.72 -5.52 -23.22
CA PRO A 119 8.32 -4.30 -23.76
C PRO A 119 7.33 -3.15 -23.96
N GLU A 120 6.09 -3.47 -24.34
CA GLU A 120 5.01 -2.50 -24.55
C GLU A 120 4.55 -1.82 -23.26
N SER A 121 4.89 -2.37 -22.09
CA SER A 121 4.58 -1.76 -20.80
C SER A 121 5.33 -0.44 -20.59
N GLY A 122 6.50 -0.28 -21.24
CA GLY A 122 7.38 0.87 -21.05
C GLY A 122 7.96 1.03 -19.64
N ILE A 123 7.91 -0.03 -18.81
CA ILE A 123 8.37 -0.01 -17.42
C ILE A 123 9.88 -0.26 -17.33
N ALA A 124 10.41 -1.20 -18.13
CA ALA A 124 11.84 -1.48 -18.24
C ALA A 124 12.48 -0.77 -19.46
N PRO A 125 13.79 -0.45 -19.42
CA PRO A 125 14.52 -0.03 -20.62
C PRO A 125 14.42 -1.08 -21.74
N GLN A 126 14.42 -0.66 -23.00
CA GLN A 126 14.20 -1.57 -24.15
C GLN A 126 15.18 -2.75 -24.25
N SER A 127 16.37 -2.67 -23.66
CA SER A 127 17.38 -3.74 -23.68
C SER A 127 17.29 -4.72 -22.50
N ASP A 128 16.40 -4.45 -21.54
CA ASP A 128 16.39 -5.08 -20.23
C ASP A 128 14.96 -5.51 -19.85
N TYR A 129 14.86 -6.46 -18.93
CA TYR A 129 13.58 -6.96 -18.41
C TYR A 129 13.50 -6.67 -16.91
N LEU A 130 12.35 -6.16 -16.45
CA LEU A 130 12.05 -6.00 -15.04
C LEU A 130 11.04 -7.06 -14.61
N ILE A 131 11.42 -7.86 -13.62
CA ILE A 131 10.57 -8.89 -13.02
C ILE A 131 10.31 -8.46 -11.58
N GLN A 132 9.06 -8.56 -11.15
CA GLN A 132 8.69 -8.33 -9.76
C GLN A 132 8.39 -9.68 -9.11
N SER A 133 8.87 -9.90 -7.90
CA SER A 133 8.29 -10.90 -7.01
C SER A 133 7.75 -10.22 -5.76
N TYR A 134 6.74 -10.81 -5.15
CA TYR A 134 6.35 -10.44 -3.79
C TYR A 134 6.00 -11.66 -2.96
N ILE A 135 6.19 -11.54 -1.66
CA ILE A 135 5.66 -12.46 -0.66
C ILE A 135 4.79 -11.68 0.33
N ILE A 136 3.69 -12.29 0.77
CA ILE A 136 2.82 -11.72 1.80
C ILE A 136 3.47 -11.99 3.16
N CYS A 137 3.59 -10.95 3.98
CA CYS A 137 4.15 -11.05 5.31
C CYS A 137 3.08 -10.72 6.35
N THR A 138 2.99 -11.51 7.41
CA THR A 138 2.21 -11.13 8.59
C THR A 138 3.04 -10.17 9.47
N PRO A 139 2.41 -9.31 10.29
CA PRO A 139 3.14 -8.42 11.20
C PRO A 139 4.14 -9.15 12.10
N ASP A 140 3.81 -10.38 12.47
CA ASP A 140 4.61 -11.21 13.36
C ASP A 140 5.80 -11.87 12.61
N SER A 141 5.82 -11.91 11.28
CA SER A 141 6.97 -12.40 10.48
C SER A 141 8.07 -11.36 10.26
N LYS A 142 7.83 -10.08 10.61
CA LYS A 142 8.84 -9.02 10.48
C LYS A 142 9.98 -9.10 11.51
N ARG A 143 9.83 -9.85 12.60
CA ARG A 143 10.88 -10.00 13.63
C ARG A 143 12.02 -10.93 13.19
N ASP A 144 11.71 -11.98 12.43
CA ASP A 144 12.66 -13.08 12.25
C ASP A 144 13.53 -12.95 10.98
N ILE A 145 13.07 -12.14 10.01
CA ILE A 145 13.78 -11.93 8.74
C ILE A 145 14.98 -10.99 8.91
N PHE A 146 14.94 -10.04 9.86
CA PHE A 146 16.04 -9.09 10.09
C PHE A 146 17.03 -9.53 11.18
N SER A 147 16.65 -10.46 12.06
CA SER A 147 17.58 -11.05 13.04
C SER A 147 18.51 -12.07 12.38
N SER A 148 18.02 -12.88 11.44
CA SER A 148 18.84 -13.87 10.73
C SER A 148 19.90 -13.26 9.80
N TRP A 149 19.63 -12.11 9.19
CA TRP A 149 20.62 -11.41 8.33
C TRP A 149 21.65 -10.57 9.10
N GLY A 150 21.36 -10.23 10.36
CA GLY A 150 22.25 -9.40 11.21
C GLY A 150 23.26 -10.20 12.04
N GLU A 151 23.05 -11.51 12.22
CA GLU A 151 23.95 -12.37 12.99
C GLU A 151 25.00 -13.10 12.13
N GLU A 152 24.81 -13.22 10.81
CA GLU A 152 25.80 -13.86 9.92
C GLU A 152 26.90 -12.90 9.41
N ASN A 153 26.93 -11.62 9.81
CA ASN A 153 27.97 -10.66 9.42
C ASN A 153 28.51 -9.79 10.58
N MET A 154 28.59 -10.31 11.80
CA MET A 154 29.43 -9.75 12.87
C MET A 154 30.44 -10.75 13.40
#